data_AF-A0A0C3H1D7-F1
#
_entry.id   AF-A0A0C3H1D7-F1
#
_cell.length_a   1.000
_cell.length_b   1.000
_cell.length_c   1.000
_cell.angle_alpha   90.00
_cell.angle_beta   90.00
_cell.angle_gamma   90.00
#
_symmetry.space_group_name_H-M   'P 1'
#
loop_
_entity.id
_entity.type
_entity.pdbx_description
1 polymer ?
#
loop_
_entity_poly.entity_id
_entity_poly.type
_entity_poly.pdbx_seq_one_letter_code
_entity_poly.pdbx_strand_id
1 'polypeptide(L)'
;MDAISKPFSKHESRDLSGSVFLISGDGKMLRLPMPSTSPRDPLNWTGKKRACALLALLFFASFGLVETQAISLLLPALQQEYTAKFLLILIDLTFVAERPHVIAMFWALPSAISCLILPAIPRMASAGGWRMFYKISVIPSATAVLLAFVFFPETYFQRPAVAFDGHVLVQSATEKVNVYDGWEDVPGGKPLPERPERSRFVAILKMLKPWGWQRGGWKAMGACYIQIAYCILNPLVLWATILNAATFGGMVCVSATYANVLEAQPYSLDIHTIALINFGAAAGAFLAWPASGLMISRICRRLTVRNGGVRDAEQYLSAFVLPVLAGTVSLGLYGLAVERYWNWKWIILFWGINEFSCVTLFTATTLWVTEAFPRWAAAALVVVGCGSYVTSFGLSFLTLPWIKSQGFARAYIEMGVIVLAVGCLGIPIAFLGKNFRLRVNCRWAMSEGGSLRPQAGEP
;
A
#
# COMPACT_ATOMS: atom_id res chain seq x y z
N MET A 1 22.49 -12.15 74.99
CA MET A 1 21.24 -12.69 75.53
C MET A 1 20.73 -11.63 76.49
N ASP A 2 19.74 -10.78 76.19
CA ASP A 2 18.56 -10.98 75.35
C ASP A 2 18.03 -9.63 74.85
N ALA A 3 18.07 -9.41 73.53
CA ALA A 3 17.17 -8.48 72.85
C ALA A 3 16.01 -9.31 72.31
N ILE A 4 15.08 -9.67 73.18
CA ILE A 4 13.83 -10.33 72.77
C ILE A 4 13.02 -9.29 71.99
N SER A 5 13.02 -9.45 70.67
CA SER A 5 12.13 -8.75 69.75
C SER A 5 10.68 -8.94 70.21
N LYS A 6 10.03 -7.85 70.64
CA LYS A 6 8.57 -7.85 70.84
C LYS A 6 7.92 -8.30 69.53
N PRO A 7 6.97 -9.26 69.56
CA PRO A 7 6.22 -9.60 68.36
C PRO A 7 5.45 -8.36 67.90
N PHE A 8 5.73 -7.91 66.67
CA PHE A 8 5.08 -6.74 66.09
C PHE A 8 3.56 -6.96 66.03
N SER A 9 2.80 -5.94 66.43
CA SER A 9 1.33 -5.97 66.39
C SER A 9 0.86 -6.08 64.94
N LYS A 10 -0.18 -6.88 64.70
CA LYS A 10 -0.80 -7.10 63.38
C LYS A 10 -1.37 -5.81 62.74
N HIS A 11 -1.32 -4.67 63.44
CA HIS A 11 -1.97 -3.40 63.12
C HIS A 11 -1.01 -2.21 63.03
N GLU A 12 0.30 -2.44 63.00
CA GLU A 12 1.30 -1.37 62.86
C GLU A 12 1.49 -1.00 61.38
N SER A 13 1.27 0.27 61.03
CA SER A 13 1.43 0.77 59.66
C SER A 13 2.90 0.71 59.25
N ARG A 14 3.24 -0.14 58.28
CA ARG A 14 4.58 -0.17 57.69
C ARG A 14 4.68 0.89 56.60
N ASP A 15 5.78 1.63 56.58
CA ASP A 15 6.13 2.54 55.48
C ASP A 15 6.75 1.74 54.31
N LEU A 16 6.01 0.73 53.85
CA LEU A 16 6.36 -0.07 52.68
C LEU A 16 5.60 0.48 51.48
N SER A 17 6.33 1.15 50.59
CA SER A 17 5.78 1.68 49.33
C SER A 17 4.95 0.61 48.60
N GLY A 18 3.67 0.91 48.36
CA GLY A 18 2.75 0.03 47.65
C GLY A 18 1.90 -0.94 48.51
N SER A 19 2.04 -0.92 49.85
CA SER A 19 1.18 -1.73 50.73
C SER A 19 0.07 -0.88 51.37
N VAL A 20 -1.19 -1.35 51.31
CA VAL A 20 -2.36 -0.67 51.88
C VAL A 20 -3.10 -1.62 52.83
N PHE A 21 -3.35 -1.18 54.06
CA PHE A 21 -4.16 -1.93 55.02
C PHE A 21 -5.64 -1.83 54.65
N LEU A 22 -6.19 -2.93 54.14
CA LEU A 22 -7.59 -3.00 53.68
C LEU A 22 -8.55 -3.61 54.71
N ILE A 23 -8.07 -4.13 55.83
CA ILE A 23 -8.90 -4.79 56.86
C ILE A 23 -8.71 -4.04 58.19
N SER A 24 -9.81 -3.56 58.75
CA SER A 24 -9.85 -2.94 60.08
C SER A 24 -9.62 -3.99 61.18
N GLY A 25 -9.22 -3.56 62.38
CA GLY A 25 -9.06 -4.44 63.55
C GLY A 25 -10.29 -5.31 63.86
N ASP A 26 -11.49 -4.83 63.48
CA ASP A 26 -12.77 -5.53 63.66
C ASP A 26 -13.10 -6.54 62.54
N GLY A 27 -12.16 -6.84 61.63
CA GLY A 27 -12.34 -7.78 60.52
C GLY A 27 -13.14 -7.25 59.33
N LYS A 28 -13.58 -5.98 59.34
CA LYS A 28 -14.31 -5.36 58.24
C LYS A 28 -13.36 -4.75 57.21
N MET A 29 -13.69 -4.90 55.92
CA MET A 29 -12.95 -4.30 54.82
C MET A 29 -13.12 -2.78 54.82
N LEU A 30 -12.02 -2.04 54.92
CA LEU A 30 -11.98 -0.59 54.87
C LEU A 30 -12.25 -0.11 53.43
N ARG A 31 -13.22 0.78 53.26
CA ARG A 31 -13.49 1.45 51.99
C ARG A 31 -12.53 2.62 51.84
N LEU A 32 -11.37 2.35 51.25
CA LEU A 32 -10.35 3.34 50.95
C LEU A 32 -10.45 3.73 49.47
N PRO A 33 -10.31 5.03 49.12
CA PRO A 33 -10.21 6.19 50.01
C PRO A 33 -11.50 6.47 50.81
N MET A 34 -11.36 7.01 52.03
CA MET A 34 -12.51 7.41 52.85
C MET A 34 -13.11 8.71 52.29
N PRO A 35 -14.44 8.84 52.21
CA PRO A 35 -15.08 10.07 51.77
C PRO A 35 -14.77 11.21 52.76
N SER A 36 -14.36 12.36 52.23
CA SER A 36 -14.19 13.59 53.00
C SER A 36 -15.55 14.25 53.27
N THR A 37 -15.58 15.27 54.14
CA THR A 37 -16.79 16.06 54.42
C THR A 37 -17.12 17.08 53.31
N SER A 38 -16.29 17.20 52.28
CA SER A 38 -16.49 18.16 51.21
C SER A 38 -17.64 17.75 50.28
N PRO A 39 -18.58 18.66 49.94
CA PRO A 39 -19.64 18.38 48.98
C PRO A 39 -19.12 18.20 47.54
N ARG A 40 -17.86 18.55 47.27
CA ARG A 40 -17.21 18.36 45.97
C ARG A 40 -16.53 16.99 45.84
N ASP A 41 -16.49 16.20 46.91
CA ASP A 41 -15.85 14.89 46.89
C ASP A 41 -16.61 13.91 45.99
N PRO A 42 -15.98 13.32 44.95
CA PRO A 42 -16.62 12.30 44.11
C PRO A 42 -17.06 11.06 44.90
N LEU A 43 -16.44 10.78 46.05
CA LEU A 43 -16.82 9.70 46.97
C LEU A 43 -18.10 9.98 47.76
N ASN A 44 -18.68 11.18 47.64
CA ASN A 44 -19.98 11.55 48.19
C ASN A 44 -21.08 11.64 47.12
N TRP A 45 -20.76 11.48 45.83
CA TRP A 45 -21.76 11.58 44.76
C TRP A 45 -22.79 10.45 44.83
N THR A 46 -24.02 10.71 44.38
CA THR A 46 -25.05 9.67 44.27
C THR A 46 -24.63 8.58 43.27
N GLY A 47 -25.08 7.34 43.49
CA GLY A 47 -24.71 6.20 42.63
C GLY A 47 -25.00 6.44 41.14
N LYS A 48 -26.13 7.11 40.84
CA LYS A 48 -26.48 7.51 39.46
C LYS A 48 -25.48 8.50 38.87
N LYS A 49 -25.07 9.52 39.63
CA LYS A 49 -24.09 10.52 39.18
C LYS A 49 -22.71 9.89 38.96
N ARG A 50 -22.28 8.95 39.82
CA ARG A 50 -21.04 8.19 39.62
C ARG A 50 -21.10 7.29 38.39
N ALA A 51 -22.21 6.58 38.19
CA ALA A 51 -22.40 5.73 37.02
C ALA A 51 -22.37 6.55 35.72
N CYS A 52 -23.04 7.70 35.66
CA CYS A 52 -22.97 8.60 34.50
C CYS A 52 -21.56 9.13 34.26
N ALA A 53 -20.82 9.51 35.32
CA ALA A 53 -19.44 9.96 35.19
C ALA A 53 -18.52 8.85 34.66
N LEU A 54 -18.67 7.61 35.17
CA LEU A 54 -17.93 6.45 34.69
C LEU A 54 -18.27 6.12 33.23
N LEU A 55 -19.55 6.18 32.84
CA LEU A 55 -19.97 5.97 31.45
C LEU A 55 -19.41 7.04 30.51
N ALA A 56 -19.40 8.31 30.93
CA ALA A 56 -18.80 9.40 30.15
C ALA A 56 -17.28 9.21 29.97
N LEU A 57 -16.58 8.76 31.02
CA LEU A 57 -15.15 8.43 30.96
C LEU A 57 -14.88 7.24 30.04
N LEU A 58 -15.70 6.18 30.13
CA LEU A 58 -15.60 5.01 29.26
C LEU A 58 -15.88 5.36 27.79
N PHE A 59 -16.88 6.21 27.54
CA PHE A 59 -17.19 6.70 26.19
C PHE A 59 -16.04 7.53 25.62
N PHE A 60 -15.52 8.49 26.39
CA PHE A 60 -14.35 9.28 26.02
C PHE A 60 -13.12 8.41 25.73
N ALA A 61 -12.82 7.45 26.62
CA ALA A 61 -11.70 6.53 26.44
C ALA A 61 -11.88 5.66 25.18
N SER A 62 -13.09 5.15 24.94
CA SER A 62 -13.39 4.30 23.77
C SER A 62 -13.27 5.09 22.47
N PHE A 63 -13.82 6.30 22.41
CA PHE A 63 -13.75 7.14 21.21
C PHE A 63 -12.33 7.67 20.96
N GLY A 64 -11.60 8.05 22.01
CA GLY A 64 -10.18 8.40 21.89
C GLY A 64 -9.33 7.25 21.36
N LEU A 65 -9.60 6.01 21.81
CA LEU A 65 -8.94 4.82 21.26
C LEU A 65 -9.34 4.59 19.79
N VAL A 66 -10.61 4.74 19.44
CA VAL A 66 -11.07 4.63 18.05
C VAL A 66 -10.40 5.70 17.18
N GLU A 67 -10.31 6.96 17.59
CA GLU A 67 -9.64 8.02 16.82
C GLU A 67 -8.15 7.73 16.63
N THR A 68 -7.46 7.29 17.68
CA THR A 68 -6.02 6.95 17.56
C THR A 68 -5.76 5.77 16.64
N GLN A 69 -6.65 4.77 16.58
CA GLN A 69 -6.52 3.63 15.68
C GLN A 69 -7.11 3.87 14.29
N ALA A 70 -8.17 4.67 14.18
CA ALA A 70 -8.86 4.97 12.93
C ALA A 70 -7.94 5.71 11.96
N ILE A 71 -7.12 6.64 12.44
CA ILE A 71 -6.14 7.32 11.59
C ILE A 71 -5.16 6.29 11.00
N SER A 72 -4.65 5.36 11.81
CA SER A 72 -3.76 4.29 11.34
C SER A 72 -4.42 3.31 10.36
N LEU A 73 -5.74 3.08 10.48
CA LEU A 73 -6.52 2.22 9.58
C LEU A 73 -6.99 2.93 8.30
N LEU A 74 -7.23 4.24 8.36
CA LEU A 74 -7.63 5.08 7.23
C LEU A 74 -6.43 5.50 6.39
N LEU A 75 -5.24 5.64 6.97
CA LEU A 75 -4.03 6.04 6.24
C LEU A 75 -3.73 5.11 5.04
N PRO A 76 -3.80 3.76 5.17
CA PRO A 76 -3.63 2.85 4.04
C PRO A 76 -4.71 3.02 2.97
N ALA A 77 -5.96 3.21 3.36
CA ALA A 77 -7.07 3.40 2.41
C ALA A 77 -6.93 4.71 1.64
N LEU A 78 -6.58 5.81 2.33
CA LEU A 78 -6.28 7.09 1.70
C LEU A 78 -5.06 6.99 0.79
N GLN A 79 -3.97 6.38 1.26
CA GLN A 79 -2.79 6.13 0.44
C GLN A 79 -3.15 5.40 -0.85
N GLN A 80 -3.99 4.37 -0.80
CA GLN A 80 -4.42 3.64 -1.99
C GLN A 80 -5.26 4.47 -2.95
N GLU A 81 -6.24 5.23 -2.46
CA GLU A 81 -7.03 6.12 -3.32
C GLU A 81 -6.14 7.13 -4.05
N TYR A 82 -5.19 7.73 -3.33
CA TYR A 82 -4.26 8.69 -3.92
C TYR A 82 -3.26 8.00 -4.86
N THR A 83 -2.67 6.87 -4.48
CA THR A 83 -1.74 6.08 -5.32
C THR A 83 -2.39 5.64 -6.62
N ALA A 84 -3.62 5.13 -6.57
CA ALA A 84 -4.36 4.74 -7.77
C ALA A 84 -4.60 5.94 -8.69
N LYS A 85 -5.00 7.10 -8.15
CA LYS A 85 -5.15 8.34 -8.93
C LYS A 85 -3.82 8.81 -9.53
N PHE A 86 -2.72 8.78 -8.78
CA PHE A 86 -1.38 9.14 -9.28
C PHE A 86 -0.94 8.22 -10.43
N LEU A 87 -1.21 6.92 -10.35
CA LEU A 87 -0.92 5.98 -11.43
C LEU A 87 -1.70 6.30 -12.70
N LEU A 88 -2.99 6.66 -12.59
CA LEU A 88 -3.79 7.07 -13.74
C LEU A 88 -3.28 8.38 -14.35
N ILE A 89 -2.90 9.35 -13.51
CA ILE A 89 -2.28 10.60 -13.97
C ILE A 89 -0.98 10.31 -14.73
N LEU A 90 -0.15 9.40 -14.22
CA LEU A 90 1.11 9.01 -14.84
C LEU A 90 0.90 8.38 -16.21
N ILE A 91 -0.10 7.51 -16.35
CA ILE A 91 -0.49 6.88 -17.62
C ILE A 91 -0.95 7.94 -18.63
N ASP A 92 -1.64 8.99 -18.16
CA ASP A 92 -2.15 10.08 -18.99
C ASP A 92 -1.06 11.04 -19.47
N LEU A 93 0.00 11.22 -18.67
CA LEU A 93 1.15 12.06 -19.01
C LEU A 93 2.16 11.35 -19.92
N THR A 94 2.05 10.04 -20.13
CA THR A 94 3.10 9.24 -20.78
C THR A 94 2.63 8.54 -22.04
N PHE A 95 3.53 8.49 -23.04
CA PHE A 95 3.29 7.69 -24.24
C PHE A 95 3.38 6.19 -23.94
N VAL A 96 2.61 5.40 -24.68
CA VAL A 96 2.49 3.93 -24.54
C VAL A 96 3.85 3.20 -24.56
N ALA A 97 4.83 3.73 -25.30
CA ALA A 97 6.18 3.18 -25.38
C ALA A 97 7.05 3.49 -24.15
N GLU A 98 6.78 4.60 -23.46
CA GLU A 98 7.56 5.08 -22.31
C GLU A 98 6.99 4.60 -20.98
N ARG A 99 5.73 4.15 -20.95
CA ARG A 99 5.01 3.67 -19.76
C ARG A 99 5.81 2.71 -18.87
N PRO A 100 6.49 1.66 -19.40
CA PRO A 100 7.22 0.75 -18.53
C PRO A 100 8.34 1.45 -17.75
N HIS A 101 8.98 2.45 -18.35
CA HIS A 101 10.06 3.20 -17.71
C HIS A 101 9.52 4.16 -16.64
N VAL A 102 8.40 4.82 -16.90
CA VAL A 102 7.83 5.79 -15.96
C VAL A 102 7.11 5.11 -14.79
N ILE A 103 6.39 4.02 -15.02
CA ILE A 103 5.77 3.22 -13.95
C ILE A 103 6.85 2.59 -13.06
N ALA A 104 7.96 2.11 -13.65
CA ALA A 104 9.11 1.65 -12.88
C ALA A 104 9.71 2.77 -12.01
N MET A 105 9.86 3.97 -12.57
CA MET A 105 10.34 5.15 -11.83
C MET A 105 9.42 5.52 -10.66
N PHE A 106 8.10 5.45 -10.87
CA PHE A 106 7.09 5.74 -9.86
C PHE A 106 7.15 4.81 -8.65
N TRP A 107 7.38 3.51 -8.86
CA TRP A 107 7.50 2.57 -7.74
C TRP A 107 8.89 2.61 -7.10
N ALA A 108 9.95 2.76 -7.88
CA ALA A 108 11.32 2.63 -7.41
C ALA A 108 11.88 3.86 -6.71
N LEU A 109 11.69 5.07 -7.25
CA LEU A 109 12.31 6.27 -6.68
C LEU A 109 11.71 6.65 -5.32
N PRO A 110 10.38 6.68 -5.13
CA PRO A 110 9.80 6.95 -3.82
C PRO A 110 10.22 5.90 -2.78
N SER A 111 10.19 4.61 -3.11
CA SER A 111 10.67 3.55 -2.21
C SER A 111 12.14 3.74 -1.83
N ALA A 112 13.01 4.04 -2.80
CA ALA A 112 14.43 4.29 -2.52
C ALA A 112 14.63 5.51 -1.60
N ILE A 113 13.97 6.64 -1.89
CA ILE A 113 14.06 7.87 -1.09
C ILE A 113 13.52 7.62 0.32
N SER A 114 12.39 6.95 0.45
CA SER A 114 11.82 6.58 1.75
C SER A 114 12.80 5.74 2.56
N CYS A 115 13.38 4.70 1.97
CA CYS A 115 14.38 3.86 2.62
C CYS A 115 15.67 4.61 3.01
N LEU A 116 16.07 5.66 2.27
CA LEU A 116 17.21 6.51 2.66
C LEU A 116 16.92 7.41 3.87
N ILE A 117 15.66 7.77 4.09
CA ILE A 117 15.23 8.64 5.20
C ILE A 117 15.06 7.82 6.49
N LEU A 118 14.61 6.57 6.41
CA LEU A 118 14.34 5.71 7.58
C LEU A 118 15.52 5.61 8.59
N PRO A 119 16.80 5.48 8.20
CA PRO A 119 17.94 5.47 9.12
C PRO A 119 18.11 6.74 9.97
N ALA A 120 17.51 7.86 9.56
CA ALA A 120 17.55 9.10 10.33
C ALA A 120 16.55 9.10 11.50
N ILE A 121 15.51 8.25 11.48
CA ILE A 121 14.43 8.25 12.49
C ILE A 121 14.95 7.98 13.90
N PRO A 122 15.76 6.94 14.17
CA PRO A 122 16.28 6.71 15.53
C PRO A 122 17.15 7.86 16.03
N ARG A 123 17.89 8.55 15.15
CA ARG A 123 18.71 9.73 15.50
C ARG A 123 17.85 10.95 15.83
N MET A 124 16.74 11.15 15.11
CA MET A 124 15.76 12.19 15.44
C MET A 124 15.11 11.92 16.80
N ALA A 125 14.79 10.66 17.09
CA ALA A 125 14.17 10.25 18.34
C ALA A 125 15.11 10.43 19.54
N SER A 126 16.41 10.14 19.43
CA SER A 126 17.36 10.34 20.52
C SER A 126 17.69 11.82 20.79
N ALA A 127 17.63 12.69 19.77
CA ALA A 127 17.93 14.11 19.91
C ALA A 127 16.79 14.94 20.53
N GLY A 128 15.53 14.65 20.17
CA GLY A 128 14.38 15.50 20.54
C GLY A 128 13.12 14.72 20.93
N GLY A 129 13.26 13.42 21.21
CA GLY A 129 12.15 12.51 21.44
C GLY A 129 11.34 12.23 20.17
N TRP A 130 10.28 11.42 20.33
CA TRP A 130 9.38 11.05 19.23
C TRP A 130 8.68 12.23 18.56
N ARG A 131 8.55 13.38 19.24
CA ARG A 131 7.92 14.61 18.70
C ARG A 131 8.74 15.25 17.58
N MET A 132 10.07 15.10 17.61
CA MET A 132 10.95 15.70 16.60
C MET A 132 10.67 15.13 15.20
N PHE A 133 10.38 13.83 15.12
CA PHE A 133 9.96 13.17 13.89
C PHE A 133 8.73 13.84 13.26
N TYR A 134 7.69 14.11 14.06
CA TYR A 134 6.48 14.77 13.56
C TYR A 134 6.75 16.21 13.11
N LYS A 135 7.53 16.98 13.88
CA LYS A 135 7.89 18.35 13.51
C LYS A 135 8.63 18.43 12.18
N ILE A 136 9.61 17.53 11.96
CA ILE A 136 10.37 17.48 10.71
C ILE A 136 9.48 16.99 9.56
N SER A 137 8.62 15.99 9.79
CA SER A 137 7.76 15.38 8.75
C SER A 137 6.66 16.32 8.23
N VAL A 138 6.28 17.36 8.99
CA VAL A 138 5.34 18.39 8.53
C VAL A 138 5.89 19.17 7.33
N ILE A 139 7.19 19.45 7.29
CA ILE A 139 7.82 20.24 6.22
C ILE A 139 7.64 19.57 4.84
N PRO A 140 8.13 18.33 4.59
CA PRO A 140 7.97 17.68 3.30
C PRO A 140 6.49 17.42 2.96
N SER A 141 5.63 17.17 3.95
CA SER A 141 4.19 17.00 3.73
C SER A 141 3.54 18.29 3.25
N ALA A 142 3.83 19.42 3.88
CA ALA A 142 3.34 20.73 3.47
C ALA A 142 3.89 21.14 2.09
N THR A 143 5.17 20.86 1.82
CA THR A 143 5.75 21.05 0.49
C THR A 143 5.07 20.19 -0.55
N ALA A 144 4.76 18.91 -0.25
CA ALA A 144 4.04 18.03 -1.17
C ALA A 144 2.64 18.56 -1.51
N VAL A 145 1.91 19.09 -0.52
CA VAL A 145 0.60 19.74 -0.76
C VAL A 145 0.74 20.98 -1.64
N LEU A 146 1.73 21.83 -1.37
CA LEU A 146 1.98 23.02 -2.18
C LEU A 146 2.36 22.66 -3.63
N LEU A 147 3.23 21.65 -3.81
CA LEU A 147 3.61 21.16 -5.13
C LEU A 147 2.42 20.54 -5.87
N ALA A 148 1.60 19.72 -5.19
CA ALA A 148 0.40 19.15 -5.77
C ALA A 148 -0.56 20.26 -6.23
N PHE A 149 -0.79 21.28 -5.40
CA PHE A 149 -1.67 22.39 -5.73
C PHE A 149 -1.19 23.23 -6.92
N VAL A 150 0.14 23.48 -7.03
CA VAL A 150 0.70 24.32 -8.08
C VAL A 150 0.89 23.57 -9.40
N PHE A 151 1.32 22.30 -9.35
CA PHE A 151 1.79 21.56 -10.53
C PHE A 151 0.81 20.51 -11.09
N PHE A 152 -0.27 20.17 -10.38
CA PHE A 152 -1.30 19.25 -10.88
C PHE A 152 -2.61 19.97 -11.20
N PRO A 153 -2.70 20.73 -12.31
CA PRO A 153 -3.99 21.12 -12.86
C PRO A 153 -4.76 19.86 -13.29
N GLU A 154 -6.10 19.92 -13.26
CA GLU A 154 -6.99 18.79 -13.55
C GLU A 154 -6.57 18.03 -14.82
N THR A 155 -6.20 16.75 -14.67
CA THR A 155 -5.64 15.91 -15.74
C THR A 155 -6.68 15.05 -16.44
N TYR A 156 -7.92 15.02 -15.95
CA TYR A 156 -9.01 14.30 -16.57
C TYR A 156 -9.46 15.02 -17.85
N PHE A 157 -8.79 14.69 -18.95
CA PHE A 157 -9.05 15.27 -20.27
C PHE A 157 -9.62 14.21 -21.23
N GLN A 158 -10.82 14.45 -21.74
CA GLN A 158 -11.39 13.64 -22.82
C GLN A 158 -10.70 14.01 -24.13
N ARG A 159 -9.82 13.13 -24.61
CA ARG A 159 -9.06 13.36 -25.84
C ARG A 159 -10.02 13.32 -27.04
N PRO A 160 -10.11 14.41 -27.83
CA PRO A 160 -10.92 14.40 -29.04
C PRO A 160 -10.30 13.45 -30.07
N ALA A 161 -11.12 12.97 -31.00
CA ALA A 161 -10.63 12.26 -32.17
C ALA A 161 -9.70 13.18 -32.99
N VAL A 162 -8.62 12.62 -33.54
CA VAL A 162 -7.60 13.38 -34.27
C VAL A 162 -7.42 12.78 -35.66
N ALA A 163 -7.42 13.61 -36.70
CA ALA A 163 -7.05 13.18 -38.04
C ALA A 163 -5.53 13.05 -38.14
N PHE A 164 -5.03 11.87 -38.51
CA PHE A 164 -3.62 11.57 -38.71
C PHE A 164 -3.45 10.72 -39.97
N ASP A 165 -2.62 11.18 -40.91
CA ASP A 165 -2.29 10.47 -42.15
C ASP A 165 -3.51 9.97 -42.96
N GLY A 166 -4.49 10.87 -43.18
CA GLY A 166 -5.70 10.58 -43.94
C GLY A 166 -6.77 9.77 -43.19
N HIS A 167 -6.47 9.28 -41.99
CA HIS A 167 -7.40 8.52 -41.15
C HIS A 167 -7.79 9.31 -39.90
N VAL A 168 -8.94 9.01 -39.31
CA VAL A 168 -9.37 9.56 -38.03
C VAL A 168 -9.06 8.57 -36.92
N LEU A 169 -8.15 8.94 -36.04
CA LEU A 169 -7.78 8.17 -34.87
C LEU A 169 -8.68 8.56 -33.71
N VAL A 170 -9.53 7.64 -33.29
CA VAL A 170 -10.34 7.78 -32.08
C VAL A 170 -9.69 6.95 -30.99
N GLN A 171 -9.19 7.62 -29.96
CA GLN A 171 -8.74 6.92 -28.77
C GLN A 171 -9.97 6.57 -27.92
N SER A 172 -10.29 5.27 -27.85
CA SER A 172 -11.39 4.77 -27.02
C SER A 172 -11.10 4.98 -25.53
N ALA A 173 -12.16 4.89 -24.71
CA ALA A 173 -12.12 4.75 -23.25
C ALA A 173 -11.10 3.72 -22.73
N THR A 174 -10.74 2.79 -23.62
CA THR A 174 -9.92 1.61 -23.38
C THR A 174 -8.48 1.75 -23.87
N GLU A 175 -8.06 2.96 -24.24
CA GLU A 175 -6.76 3.29 -24.86
C GLU A 175 -6.48 2.60 -26.19
N LYS A 176 -7.41 1.78 -26.69
CA LYS A 176 -7.39 1.28 -28.06
C LYS A 176 -7.59 2.45 -29.02
N VAL A 177 -6.68 2.55 -29.99
CA VAL A 177 -6.80 3.47 -31.11
C VAL A 177 -7.63 2.77 -32.17
N ASN A 178 -8.86 3.21 -32.37
CA ASN A 178 -9.66 2.82 -33.52
C ASN A 178 -9.32 3.77 -34.67
N VAL A 179 -8.99 3.18 -35.81
CA VAL A 179 -8.66 3.91 -37.03
C VAL A 179 -9.92 3.90 -37.90
N TYR A 180 -10.40 5.08 -38.26
CA TYR A 180 -11.51 5.26 -39.19
C TYR A 180 -11.02 5.97 -40.45
N ASP A 181 -11.66 5.72 -41.58
CA ASP A 181 -11.26 6.33 -42.85
C ASP A 181 -11.83 7.75 -43.01
N GLY A 182 -12.89 8.09 -42.28
CA GLY A 182 -13.53 9.41 -42.33
C GLY A 182 -14.16 9.85 -41.01
N TRP A 183 -14.55 11.12 -40.94
CA TRP A 183 -15.23 11.72 -39.77
C TRP A 183 -16.68 11.25 -39.60
N GLU A 184 -17.26 10.66 -40.64
CA GLU A 184 -18.63 10.16 -40.69
C GLU A 184 -18.79 8.85 -39.93
N ASP A 185 -17.74 8.02 -39.90
CA ASP A 185 -17.70 6.73 -39.21
C ASP A 185 -17.41 6.88 -37.70
N VAL A 186 -17.05 8.08 -37.24
CA VAL A 186 -16.65 8.34 -35.86
C VAL A 186 -17.88 8.55 -34.97
N PRO A 187 -18.06 7.73 -33.91
CA PRO A 187 -19.10 7.95 -32.92
C PRO A 187 -18.94 9.33 -32.27
N GLY A 188 -19.95 10.20 -32.43
CA GLY A 188 -19.93 11.58 -31.90
C GLY A 188 -19.44 12.66 -32.88
N GLY A 189 -19.02 12.28 -34.10
CA GLY A 189 -18.68 13.21 -35.18
C GLY A 189 -17.43 14.06 -34.96
N LYS A 190 -17.26 15.10 -35.79
CA LYS A 190 -16.09 15.99 -35.72
C LYS A 190 -16.15 16.88 -34.47
N PRO A 191 -15.11 16.89 -33.62
CA PRO A 191 -15.06 17.74 -32.44
C PRO A 191 -15.08 19.22 -32.85
N LEU A 192 -15.84 20.02 -32.11
CA LEU A 192 -15.86 21.46 -32.29
C LEU A 192 -14.48 22.05 -31.92
N PRO A 193 -13.95 23.03 -32.67
CA PRO A 193 -12.69 23.67 -32.32
C PRO A 193 -12.83 24.36 -30.95
N GLU A 194 -11.96 23.99 -30.02
CA GLU A 194 -11.91 24.66 -28.71
C GLU A 194 -11.52 26.12 -28.88
N ARG A 195 -12.29 27.03 -28.26
CA ARG A 195 -11.95 28.45 -28.26
C ARG A 195 -10.73 28.66 -27.34
N PRO A 196 -9.61 29.19 -27.83
CA PRO A 196 -8.47 29.48 -26.96
C PRO A 196 -8.88 30.48 -25.88
N GLU A 197 -8.60 30.16 -24.61
CA GLU A 197 -8.94 31.05 -23.51
C GLU A 197 -8.08 32.32 -23.57
N ARG A 198 -8.72 33.49 -23.45
CA ARG A 198 -8.07 34.81 -23.62
C ARG A 198 -7.00 35.13 -22.57
N SER A 199 -7.02 34.47 -21.40
CA SER A 199 -6.12 34.74 -20.28
C SER A 199 -5.81 33.46 -19.49
N ARG A 200 -4.52 33.23 -19.20
CA ARG A 200 -4.08 32.12 -18.34
C ARG A 200 -4.69 32.18 -16.94
N PHE A 201 -4.95 33.38 -16.42
CA PHE A 201 -5.52 33.57 -15.10
C PHE A 201 -6.98 33.11 -15.02
N VAL A 202 -7.76 33.39 -16.08
CA VAL A 202 -9.15 32.93 -16.19
C VAL A 202 -9.22 31.41 -16.32
N ALA A 203 -8.28 30.81 -17.06
CA ALA A 203 -8.16 29.35 -17.17
C ALA A 203 -7.88 28.70 -15.81
N ILE A 204 -6.91 29.23 -15.05
CA ILE A 204 -6.56 28.75 -13.71
C ILE A 204 -7.77 28.89 -12.75
N LEU A 205 -8.44 30.03 -12.73
CA LEU A 205 -9.64 30.24 -11.89
C LEU A 205 -10.80 29.32 -12.27
N LYS A 206 -10.93 28.97 -13.55
CA LYS A 206 -11.95 28.04 -14.03
C LYS A 206 -11.64 26.59 -13.65
N MET A 207 -10.36 26.21 -13.61
CA MET A 207 -9.88 24.92 -13.09
C MET A 207 -10.04 24.82 -11.56
N LEU A 208 -9.88 25.93 -10.83
CA LEU A 208 -10.01 25.97 -9.36
C LEU A 208 -11.47 26.05 -8.87
N LYS A 209 -12.47 25.89 -9.74
CA LYS A 209 -13.87 25.93 -9.32
C LYS A 209 -14.17 24.78 -8.35
N PRO A 210 -14.56 25.07 -7.08
CA PRO A 210 -14.76 24.02 -6.08
C PRO A 210 -15.99 23.15 -6.38
N TRP A 211 -16.93 23.65 -7.19
CA TRP A 211 -18.17 22.97 -7.53
C TRP A 211 -18.32 22.92 -9.05
N GLY A 212 -18.52 21.71 -9.57
CA GLY A 212 -18.76 21.44 -10.99
C GLY A 212 -19.56 20.16 -11.15
N TRP A 213 -20.46 20.14 -12.14
CA TRP A 213 -21.15 18.92 -12.54
C TRP A 213 -20.24 18.12 -13.48
N GLN A 214 -19.68 17.02 -12.98
CA GLN A 214 -19.04 16.03 -13.84
C GLN A 214 -20.08 15.04 -14.38
N ARG A 215 -19.99 14.74 -15.69
CA ARG A 215 -20.81 13.72 -16.33
C ARG A 215 -20.36 12.33 -15.83
N GLY A 216 -21.11 11.78 -14.88
CA GLY A 216 -20.86 10.46 -14.28
C GLY A 216 -21.78 10.18 -13.07
N GLY A 217 -22.05 11.21 -12.24
CA GLY A 217 -23.02 11.15 -11.15
C GLY A 217 -22.83 10.02 -10.13
N TRP A 218 -23.78 9.88 -9.21
CA TRP A 218 -23.82 8.81 -8.19
C TRP A 218 -23.95 7.39 -8.79
N LYS A 219 -24.46 7.28 -10.03
CA LYS A 219 -24.60 6.00 -10.73
C LYS A 219 -23.23 5.43 -11.16
N ALA A 220 -22.31 6.25 -11.67
CA ALA A 220 -20.95 5.80 -11.98
C ALA A 220 -20.19 5.37 -10.72
N MET A 221 -20.40 6.08 -9.60
CA MET A 221 -19.83 5.69 -8.30
C MET A 221 -20.33 4.30 -7.86
N GLY A 222 -21.64 4.04 -7.97
CA GLY A 222 -22.22 2.73 -7.68
C GLY A 222 -21.70 1.62 -8.62
N ALA A 223 -21.52 1.93 -9.90
CA ALA A 223 -20.99 0.99 -10.88
C ALA A 223 -19.55 0.55 -10.57
N CYS A 224 -18.73 1.43 -9.97
CA CYS A 224 -17.36 1.12 -9.55
C CYS A 224 -17.31 -0.06 -8.56
N TYR A 225 -18.16 -0.07 -7.53
CA TYR A 225 -18.18 -1.16 -6.54
C TYR A 225 -18.57 -2.51 -7.16
N ILE A 226 -19.52 -2.49 -8.09
CA ILE A 226 -19.92 -3.67 -8.84
C ILE A 226 -18.77 -4.18 -9.71
N GLN A 227 -18.01 -3.29 -10.36
CA GLN A 227 -16.82 -3.65 -11.12
C GLN A 227 -15.71 -4.25 -10.25
N ILE A 228 -15.49 -3.71 -9.05
CA ILE A 228 -14.55 -4.29 -8.07
C ILE A 228 -14.98 -5.72 -7.72
N ALA A 229 -16.26 -5.95 -7.42
CA ALA A 229 -16.78 -7.28 -7.14
C ALA A 229 -16.56 -8.27 -8.29
N TYR A 230 -16.73 -7.83 -9.54
CA TYR A 230 -16.44 -8.67 -10.71
C TYR A 230 -14.94 -8.93 -10.89
N CYS A 231 -14.09 -7.94 -10.65
CA CYS A 231 -12.63 -8.12 -10.70
C CYS A 231 -12.15 -9.14 -9.65
N ILE A 232 -12.78 -9.20 -8.47
CA ILE A 232 -12.48 -10.23 -7.45
C ILE A 232 -12.78 -11.64 -7.96
N LEU A 233 -13.84 -11.84 -8.74
CA LEU A 233 -14.18 -13.16 -9.28
C LEU A 233 -13.31 -13.59 -10.48
N ASN A 234 -12.50 -12.68 -11.01
CA ASN A 234 -11.67 -12.96 -12.17
C ASN A 234 -10.40 -13.74 -11.76
N PRO A 235 -10.20 -14.97 -12.25
CA PRO A 235 -9.05 -15.79 -11.86
C PRO A 235 -7.69 -15.17 -12.23
N LEU A 236 -7.65 -14.35 -13.28
CA LEU A 236 -6.43 -13.65 -13.70
C LEU A 236 -6.03 -12.56 -12.69
N VAL A 237 -7.01 -11.80 -12.21
CA VAL A 237 -6.82 -10.76 -11.19
C VAL A 237 -6.52 -11.40 -9.83
N LEU A 238 -7.20 -12.50 -9.49
CA LEU A 238 -6.93 -13.29 -8.28
C LEU A 238 -5.51 -13.82 -8.27
N TRP A 239 -5.02 -14.40 -9.37
CA TRP A 239 -3.63 -14.85 -9.45
C TRP A 239 -2.64 -13.71 -9.17
N ALA A 240 -2.81 -12.56 -9.83
CA ALA A 240 -1.96 -11.40 -9.62
C ALA A 240 -2.03 -10.91 -8.16
N THR A 241 -3.23 -10.94 -7.57
CA THR A 241 -3.45 -10.58 -6.15
C THR A 241 -2.74 -11.56 -5.21
N ILE A 242 -2.82 -12.87 -5.44
CA ILE A 242 -2.17 -13.88 -4.60
C ILE A 242 -0.64 -13.78 -4.73
N LEU A 243 -0.11 -13.58 -5.95
CA LEU A 243 1.33 -13.43 -6.17
C LEU A 243 1.87 -12.18 -5.46
N ASN A 244 1.14 -11.08 -5.58
CA ASN A 244 1.48 -9.81 -4.94
C ASN A 244 1.35 -9.91 -3.42
N ALA A 245 0.31 -10.57 -2.90
CA ALA A 245 0.13 -10.88 -1.48
C ALA A 245 1.26 -11.74 -0.90
N ALA A 246 1.69 -12.78 -1.61
CA ALA A 246 2.75 -13.68 -1.16
C ALA A 246 4.12 -12.97 -1.11
N THR A 247 4.41 -12.16 -2.13
CA THR A 247 5.70 -11.46 -2.23
C THR A 247 5.76 -10.29 -1.26
N PHE A 248 4.73 -9.43 -1.23
CA PHE A 248 4.64 -8.33 -0.27
C PHE A 248 4.47 -8.84 1.17
N GLY A 249 3.73 -9.94 1.35
CA GLY A 249 3.62 -10.61 2.65
C GLY A 249 4.97 -11.12 3.15
N GLY A 250 5.77 -11.72 2.27
CA GLY A 250 7.15 -12.11 2.59
C GLY A 250 8.00 -10.92 3.02
N MET A 251 7.89 -9.78 2.34
CA MET A 251 8.57 -8.55 2.75
C MET A 251 8.13 -8.04 4.12
N VAL A 252 6.83 -8.02 4.39
CA VAL A 252 6.30 -7.61 5.71
C VAL A 252 6.76 -8.58 6.81
N CYS A 253 6.85 -9.88 6.52
CA CYS A 253 7.38 -10.87 7.46
C CYS A 253 8.84 -10.57 7.80
N VAL A 254 9.68 -10.34 6.79
CA VAL A 254 11.09 -9.98 7.00
C VAL A 254 11.20 -8.66 7.77
N SER A 255 10.37 -7.66 7.42
CA SER A 255 10.38 -6.35 8.07
C SER A 255 10.01 -6.41 9.55
N ALA A 256 9.09 -7.31 9.91
CA ALA A 256 8.68 -7.54 11.29
C ALA A 256 9.73 -8.31 12.11
N THR A 257 10.57 -9.14 11.47
CA THR A 257 11.54 -9.99 12.21
C THR A 257 12.96 -9.45 12.23
N TYR A 258 13.43 -8.70 11.23
CA TYR A 258 14.86 -8.35 11.15
C TYR A 258 15.37 -7.57 12.38
N ALA A 259 14.55 -6.69 12.96
CA ALA A 259 14.97 -5.87 14.11
C ALA A 259 15.23 -6.76 15.33
N ASN A 260 14.28 -7.65 15.65
CA ASN A 260 14.41 -8.63 16.72
C ASN A 260 15.58 -9.59 16.50
N VAL A 261 15.82 -10.00 15.25
CA VAL A 261 16.94 -10.90 14.90
C VAL A 261 18.30 -10.22 15.10
N LEU A 262 18.45 -8.96 14.69
CA LEU A 262 19.71 -8.22 14.78
C LEU A 262 19.99 -7.71 16.20
N GLU A 263 18.96 -7.52 17.02
CA GLU A 263 19.09 -7.17 18.44
C GLU A 263 19.48 -8.38 19.30
N ALA A 264 18.98 -9.57 18.96
CA ALA A 264 19.30 -10.80 19.67
C ALA A 264 20.78 -11.22 19.52
N GLN A 265 21.27 -11.98 20.51
CA GLN A 265 22.54 -12.71 20.38
C GLN A 265 22.45 -13.70 19.21
N PRO A 266 23.43 -13.79 18.30
CA PRO A 266 24.84 -13.39 18.41
C PRO A 266 25.24 -12.03 17.79
N TYR A 267 24.30 -11.23 17.26
CA TYR A 267 24.65 -9.96 16.61
C TYR A 267 24.69 -8.78 17.58
N SER A 268 23.73 -8.70 18.51
CA SER A 268 23.63 -7.65 19.54
C SER A 268 23.94 -6.23 19.03
N LEU A 269 23.34 -5.86 17.90
CA LEU A 269 23.60 -4.58 17.25
C LEU A 269 22.80 -3.46 17.91
N ASP A 270 23.42 -2.28 17.99
CA ASP A 270 22.73 -1.05 18.41
C ASP A 270 21.64 -0.63 17.40
N ILE A 271 20.59 0.02 17.88
CA ILE A 271 19.44 0.46 17.08
C ILE A 271 19.84 1.39 15.93
N HIS A 272 20.88 2.22 16.10
CA HIS A 272 21.39 3.08 15.03
C HIS A 272 22.06 2.29 13.91
N THR A 273 22.66 1.14 14.26
CA THR A 273 23.28 0.21 13.28
C THR A 273 22.22 -0.64 12.59
N ILE A 274 21.21 -1.13 13.33
CA ILE A 274 20.08 -1.88 12.76
C ILE A 274 19.37 -1.04 11.69
N ALA A 275 19.20 0.27 11.95
CA ALA A 275 18.54 1.16 11.00
C ALA A 275 19.28 1.30 9.65
N LEU A 276 20.59 1.03 9.60
CA LEU A 276 21.39 1.05 8.35
C LEU A 276 20.92 0.00 7.34
N ILE A 277 20.20 -1.04 7.76
CA ILE A 277 19.66 -2.07 6.86
C ILE A 277 18.82 -1.45 5.72
N ASN A 278 18.16 -0.32 5.99
CA ASN A 278 17.35 0.39 5.00
C ASN A 278 18.18 0.97 3.84
N PHE A 279 19.49 1.17 3.99
CA PHE A 279 20.36 1.50 2.85
C PHE A 279 20.45 0.34 1.84
N GLY A 280 20.38 -0.91 2.31
CA GLY A 280 20.28 -2.09 1.45
C GLY A 280 18.96 -2.11 0.67
N ALA A 281 17.84 -1.83 1.34
CA ALA A 281 16.55 -1.67 0.68
C ALA A 281 16.54 -0.50 -0.31
N ALA A 282 17.13 0.65 0.04
CA ALA A 282 17.23 1.78 -0.86
C ALA A 282 18.00 1.43 -2.14
N ALA A 283 19.11 0.69 -2.02
CA ALA A 283 19.86 0.20 -3.18
C ALA A 283 19.03 -0.78 -4.02
N GLY A 284 18.31 -1.69 -3.37
CA GLY A 284 17.39 -2.62 -4.03
C GLY A 284 16.28 -1.91 -4.81
N ALA A 285 15.57 -0.99 -4.17
CA ALA A 285 14.53 -0.18 -4.78
C ALA A 285 15.09 0.67 -5.94
N PHE A 286 16.26 1.30 -5.78
CA PHE A 286 16.86 2.10 -6.85
C PHE A 286 17.25 1.25 -8.07
N LEU A 287 17.83 0.06 -7.85
CA LEU A 287 18.17 -0.87 -8.93
C LEU A 287 16.94 -1.46 -9.62
N ALA A 288 15.79 -1.51 -8.94
CA ALA A 288 14.54 -1.98 -9.53
C ALA A 288 14.08 -1.11 -10.70
N TRP A 289 14.40 0.20 -10.70
CA TRP A 289 14.03 1.11 -11.79
C TRP A 289 14.64 0.72 -13.15
N PRO A 290 15.98 0.71 -13.34
CA PRO A 290 16.55 0.32 -14.61
C PRO A 290 16.29 -1.15 -14.92
N ALA A 291 16.25 -2.03 -13.90
CA ALA A 291 16.03 -3.45 -14.11
C ALA A 291 14.63 -3.75 -14.67
N SER A 292 13.57 -3.19 -14.08
CA SER A 292 12.21 -3.39 -14.61
C SER A 292 11.96 -2.52 -15.85
N GLY A 293 12.26 -1.23 -15.81
CA GLY A 293 11.93 -0.29 -16.88
C GLY A 293 12.61 -0.61 -18.22
N LEU A 294 13.93 -0.89 -18.22
CA LEU A 294 14.67 -1.19 -19.44
C LEU A 294 14.41 -2.60 -19.94
N MET A 295 14.35 -3.58 -19.03
CA MET A 295 14.10 -4.98 -19.41
C MET A 295 12.71 -5.12 -20.03
N ILE A 296 11.67 -4.60 -19.38
CA ILE A 296 10.29 -4.68 -19.88
C ILE A 296 10.18 -3.95 -21.22
N SER A 297 10.69 -2.72 -21.33
CA SER A 297 10.67 -1.96 -22.58
C SER A 297 11.37 -2.71 -23.73
N ARG A 298 12.54 -3.30 -23.49
CA ARG A 298 13.29 -4.06 -24.51
C ARG A 298 12.56 -5.34 -24.93
N ILE A 299 12.03 -6.09 -23.97
CA ILE A 299 11.31 -7.35 -24.25
C ILE A 299 10.02 -7.03 -25.01
N CYS A 300 9.21 -6.10 -24.52
CA CYS A 300 7.96 -5.70 -25.18
C CYS A 300 8.21 -5.17 -26.58
N ARG A 301 9.23 -4.32 -26.80
CA ARG A 301 9.57 -3.82 -28.14
C ARG A 301 9.96 -4.96 -29.09
N ARG A 302 10.81 -5.89 -28.65
CA ARG A 302 11.21 -7.04 -29.47
C ARG A 302 10.02 -7.94 -29.84
N LEU A 303 9.15 -8.24 -28.87
CA LEU A 303 7.96 -9.05 -29.10
C LEU A 303 6.93 -8.34 -29.99
N THR A 304 6.76 -7.02 -29.83
CA THR A 304 5.87 -6.20 -30.66
C THR A 304 6.33 -6.16 -32.13
N VAL A 305 7.64 -5.97 -32.38
CA VAL A 305 8.20 -6.00 -33.74
C VAL A 305 8.01 -7.37 -34.38
N ARG A 306 8.19 -8.45 -33.61
CA ARG A 306 7.99 -9.82 -34.09
C ARG A 306 6.51 -10.15 -34.37
N ASN A 307 5.57 -9.47 -33.70
CA ASN A 307 4.12 -9.67 -33.84
C ASN A 307 3.49 -8.69 -34.85
N GLY A 308 4.25 -8.22 -35.85
CA GLY A 308 3.74 -7.31 -36.88
C GLY A 308 3.33 -5.93 -36.36
N GLY A 309 3.88 -5.47 -35.24
CA GLY A 309 3.56 -4.18 -34.64
C GLY A 309 2.43 -4.19 -33.61
N VAL A 310 1.77 -5.33 -33.39
CA VAL A 310 0.68 -5.45 -32.42
C VAL A 310 1.21 -5.84 -31.04
N ARG A 311 0.90 -5.03 -30.03
CA ARG A 311 1.30 -5.30 -28.64
C ARG A 311 0.19 -5.98 -27.86
N ASP A 312 0.39 -7.25 -27.54
CA ASP A 312 -0.52 -8.02 -26.67
C ASP A 312 -0.15 -7.85 -25.20
N ALA A 313 -1.15 -7.74 -24.32
CA ALA A 313 -0.89 -7.60 -22.88
C ALA A 313 -0.22 -8.83 -22.23
N GLU A 314 -0.22 -9.99 -22.88
CA GLU A 314 0.52 -11.19 -22.44
C GLU A 314 2.04 -11.01 -22.53
N GLN A 315 2.51 -10.10 -23.38
CA GLN A 315 3.95 -9.79 -23.49
C GLN A 315 4.50 -9.16 -22.21
N TYR A 316 3.65 -8.59 -21.35
CA TYR A 316 4.04 -8.10 -20.03
C TYR A 316 4.24 -9.20 -19.00
N LEU A 317 3.75 -10.42 -19.25
CA LEU A 317 3.87 -11.48 -18.27
C LEU A 317 5.34 -11.90 -18.03
N SER A 318 6.21 -11.72 -19.03
CA SER A 318 7.65 -11.91 -18.85
C SER A 318 8.26 -10.98 -17.79
N ALA A 319 7.60 -9.86 -17.47
CA ALA A 319 8.05 -8.94 -16.43
C ALA A 319 8.02 -9.57 -15.04
N PHE A 320 7.21 -10.62 -14.81
CA PHE A 320 7.08 -11.27 -13.51
C PHE A 320 8.23 -12.25 -13.19
N VAL A 321 9.02 -12.66 -14.19
CA VAL A 321 10.10 -13.65 -13.98
C VAL A 321 11.15 -13.11 -13.02
N LEU A 322 11.58 -11.86 -13.22
CA LEU A 322 12.60 -11.22 -12.40
C LEU A 322 12.19 -11.07 -10.91
N PRO A 323 11.01 -10.49 -10.57
CA PRO A 323 10.57 -10.42 -9.19
C PRO A 323 10.34 -11.79 -8.56
N VAL A 324 9.75 -12.76 -9.27
CA VAL A 324 9.50 -14.10 -8.69
C VAL A 324 10.81 -14.77 -8.27
N LEU A 325 11.83 -14.73 -9.13
CA LEU A 325 13.13 -15.32 -8.83
C LEU A 325 13.85 -14.57 -7.71
N ALA A 326 13.88 -13.23 -7.77
CA ALA A 326 14.51 -12.40 -6.74
C ALA A 326 13.83 -12.59 -5.38
N GLY A 327 12.49 -12.62 -5.33
CA GLY A 327 11.70 -12.83 -4.12
C GLY A 327 11.96 -14.20 -3.50
N THR A 328 11.91 -15.26 -4.31
CA THR A 328 12.19 -16.63 -3.88
C THR A 328 13.59 -16.75 -3.27
N VAL A 329 14.60 -16.23 -3.97
CA VAL A 329 16.00 -16.26 -3.51
C VAL A 329 16.17 -15.44 -2.24
N SER A 330 15.56 -14.25 -2.16
CA SER A 330 15.67 -13.38 -0.99
C SER A 330 15.09 -14.03 0.28
N LEU A 331 13.90 -14.61 0.20
CA LEU A 331 13.23 -15.24 1.35
C LEU A 331 13.99 -16.49 1.79
N GLY A 332 14.31 -17.39 0.85
CA GLY A 332 15.02 -18.63 1.17
C GLY A 332 16.40 -18.37 1.77
N LEU A 333 17.18 -17.45 1.20
CA LEU A 333 18.51 -17.11 1.73
C LEU A 333 18.44 -16.31 3.03
N TYR A 334 17.46 -15.44 3.21
CA TYR A 334 17.24 -14.76 4.49
C TYR A 334 17.00 -15.76 5.63
N GLY A 335 16.08 -16.71 5.43
CA GLY A 335 15.81 -17.76 6.41
C GLY A 335 17.05 -18.57 6.79
N LEU A 336 17.83 -18.98 5.78
CA LEU A 336 19.09 -19.72 5.98
C LEU A 336 20.16 -18.89 6.68
N ALA A 337 20.27 -17.62 6.34
CA ALA A 337 21.27 -16.72 6.92
C ALA A 337 20.99 -16.44 8.39
N VAL A 338 19.72 -16.30 8.77
CA VAL A 338 19.31 -16.12 10.17
C VAL A 338 19.56 -17.39 10.98
N GLU A 339 19.16 -18.56 10.47
CA GLU A 339 19.32 -19.83 11.21
C GLU A 339 20.78 -20.26 11.36
N ARG A 340 21.64 -19.99 10.36
CA ARG A 340 23.07 -20.33 10.39
C ARG A 340 23.97 -19.21 10.91
N TYR A 341 23.40 -18.14 11.45
CA TYR A 341 24.13 -17.00 12.01
C TYR A 341 25.18 -16.40 11.05
N TRP A 342 24.80 -16.18 9.80
CA TRP A 342 25.69 -15.57 8.80
C TRP A 342 26.02 -14.12 9.18
N ASN A 343 27.11 -13.57 8.65
CA ASN A 343 27.45 -12.16 8.93
C ASN A 343 26.26 -11.22 8.63
N TRP A 344 25.94 -10.29 9.54
CA TRP A 344 24.79 -9.37 9.46
C TRP A 344 24.72 -8.59 8.13
N LYS A 345 25.86 -8.39 7.44
CA LYS A 345 25.91 -7.80 6.09
C LYS A 345 25.08 -8.58 5.05
N TRP A 346 25.02 -9.90 5.17
CA TRP A 346 24.18 -10.73 4.29
C TRP A 346 22.69 -10.48 4.51
N ILE A 347 22.28 -10.20 5.75
CA ILE A 347 20.90 -9.84 6.07
C ILE A 347 20.51 -8.53 5.37
N ILE A 348 21.43 -7.55 5.33
CA ILE A 348 21.22 -6.30 4.57
C ILE A 348 21.06 -6.57 3.07
N LEU A 349 21.89 -7.46 2.51
CA LEU A 349 21.81 -7.82 1.10
C LEU A 349 20.47 -8.48 0.77
N PHE A 350 20.02 -9.45 1.58
CA PHE A 350 18.75 -10.15 1.33
C PHE A 350 17.55 -9.24 1.53
N TRP A 351 17.61 -8.30 2.48
CA TRP A 351 16.61 -7.24 2.60
C TRP A 351 16.56 -6.36 1.35
N GLY A 352 17.72 -5.99 0.80
CA GLY A 352 17.81 -5.26 -0.47
C GLY A 352 17.23 -6.03 -1.67
N ILE A 353 17.54 -7.32 -1.80
CA ILE A 353 16.99 -8.16 -2.88
C ILE A 353 15.47 -8.35 -2.71
N ASN A 354 14.99 -8.44 -1.47
CA ASN A 354 13.57 -8.56 -1.18
C ASN A 354 12.80 -7.28 -1.53
N GLU A 355 13.34 -6.10 -1.20
CA GLU A 355 12.80 -4.81 -1.61
C GLU A 355 12.79 -4.67 -3.14
N PHE A 356 13.91 -5.03 -3.80
CA PHE A 356 14.00 -5.07 -5.26
C PHE A 356 12.90 -5.94 -5.89
N SER A 357 12.68 -7.14 -5.32
CA SER A 357 11.62 -8.05 -5.77
C SER A 357 10.24 -7.42 -5.64
N CYS A 358 9.93 -6.78 -4.50
CA CYS A 358 8.61 -6.17 -4.30
C CYS A 358 8.36 -5.00 -5.26
N VAL A 359 9.33 -4.09 -5.39
CA VAL A 359 9.21 -2.93 -6.29
C VAL A 359 9.08 -3.35 -7.75
N THR A 360 9.88 -4.32 -8.19
CA THR A 360 9.77 -4.86 -9.56
C THR A 360 8.45 -5.60 -9.78
N LEU A 361 7.91 -6.29 -8.77
CA LEU A 361 6.61 -6.92 -8.84
C LEU A 361 5.45 -5.92 -8.94
N PHE A 362 5.44 -4.86 -8.14
CA PHE A 362 4.43 -3.81 -8.23
C PHE A 362 4.44 -3.13 -9.60
N THR A 363 5.63 -2.91 -10.16
CA THR A 363 5.79 -2.38 -11.52
C THR A 363 5.19 -3.33 -12.57
N ALA A 364 5.57 -4.61 -12.54
CA ALA A 364 5.08 -5.62 -13.48
C ALA A 364 3.55 -5.80 -13.38
N THR A 365 3.04 -5.84 -12.15
CA THR A 365 1.61 -6.03 -11.87
C THR A 365 0.80 -4.83 -12.31
N THR A 366 1.27 -3.61 -12.04
CA THR A 366 0.60 -2.38 -12.49
C THR A 366 0.49 -2.37 -14.01
N LEU A 367 1.61 -2.57 -14.72
CA LEU A 367 1.66 -2.58 -16.19
C LEU A 367 0.75 -3.65 -16.80
N TRP A 368 0.82 -4.87 -16.26
CA TRP A 368 0.04 -5.98 -16.79
C TRP A 368 -1.45 -5.79 -16.54
N VAL A 369 -1.88 -5.36 -15.35
CA VAL A 369 -3.31 -5.12 -15.04
C VAL A 369 -3.88 -3.99 -15.89
N THR A 370 -3.15 -2.88 -16.04
CA THR A 370 -3.62 -1.73 -16.82
C THR A 370 -3.81 -2.08 -18.28
N GLU A 371 -2.93 -2.90 -18.86
CA GLU A 371 -2.97 -3.26 -20.28
C GLU A 371 -3.87 -4.49 -20.53
N ALA A 372 -4.01 -5.40 -19.56
CA ALA A 372 -4.87 -6.58 -19.67
C ALA A 372 -6.35 -6.24 -19.49
N PHE A 373 -6.67 -5.23 -18.67
CA PHE A 373 -8.04 -4.82 -18.33
C PHE A 373 -8.24 -3.31 -18.45
N PRO A 374 -8.03 -2.68 -19.62
CA PRO A 374 -8.07 -1.21 -19.74
C PRO A 374 -9.44 -0.60 -19.37
N ARG A 375 -10.53 -1.34 -19.59
CA ARG A 375 -11.90 -0.92 -19.18
C ARG A 375 -12.09 -0.83 -17.69
N TRP A 376 -11.46 -1.70 -16.92
CA TRP A 376 -11.64 -1.79 -15.46
C TRP A 376 -10.31 -1.67 -14.74
N ALA A 377 -9.33 -0.98 -15.34
CA ALA A 377 -7.96 -0.95 -14.83
C ALA A 377 -7.91 -0.40 -13.41
N ALA A 378 -8.65 0.68 -13.13
CA ALA A 378 -8.77 1.24 -11.79
C ALA A 378 -9.36 0.23 -10.79
N ALA A 379 -10.49 -0.39 -11.11
CA ALA A 379 -11.12 -1.39 -10.25
C ALA A 379 -10.22 -2.62 -10.02
N ALA A 380 -9.53 -3.10 -11.06
CA ALA A 380 -8.61 -4.23 -10.97
C ALA A 380 -7.36 -3.89 -10.13
N LEU A 381 -6.80 -2.69 -10.28
CA LEU A 381 -5.69 -2.21 -9.45
C LEU A 381 -6.10 -2.11 -7.98
N VAL A 382 -7.33 -1.67 -7.68
CA VAL A 382 -7.88 -1.66 -6.32
C VAL A 382 -7.95 -3.08 -5.76
N VAL A 383 -8.47 -4.05 -6.52
CA VAL A 383 -8.54 -5.45 -6.06
C VAL A 383 -7.15 -6.02 -5.76
N VAL A 384 -6.21 -5.82 -6.69
CA VAL A 384 -4.84 -6.31 -6.50
C VAL A 384 -4.17 -5.62 -5.33
N GLY A 385 -4.28 -4.30 -5.21
CA GLY A 385 -3.75 -3.55 -4.08
C GLY A 385 -4.36 -4.02 -2.77
N CYS A 386 -5.66 -3.79 -2.57
CA CYS A 386 -6.37 -4.11 -1.33
C CYS A 386 -6.22 -5.58 -0.93
N GLY A 387 -6.44 -6.50 -1.87
CA GLY A 387 -6.35 -7.93 -1.62
C GLY A 387 -4.96 -8.36 -1.17
N SER A 388 -3.91 -7.73 -1.72
CA SER A 388 -2.54 -7.98 -1.30
C SER A 388 -2.29 -7.50 0.13
N TYR A 389 -2.66 -6.26 0.45
CA TYR A 389 -2.43 -5.70 1.79
C TYR A 389 -3.19 -6.46 2.89
N VAL A 390 -4.46 -6.81 2.66
CA VAL A 390 -5.26 -7.58 3.62
C VAL A 390 -4.64 -8.96 3.86
N THR A 391 -4.23 -9.64 2.80
CA THR A 391 -3.63 -10.98 2.91
C THR A 391 -2.26 -10.93 3.58
N SER A 392 -1.41 -9.95 3.24
CA SER A 392 -0.10 -9.74 3.85
C SER A 392 -0.18 -9.35 5.33
N PHE A 393 -1.18 -8.55 5.71
CA PHE A 393 -1.48 -8.26 7.11
C PHE A 393 -1.87 -9.54 7.87
N GLY A 394 -2.74 -10.37 7.28
CA GLY A 394 -3.07 -11.69 7.83
C GLY A 394 -1.85 -12.59 8.00
N LEU A 395 -0.96 -12.63 7.00
CA LEU A 395 0.27 -13.43 7.02
C LEU A 395 1.18 -13.01 8.20
N SER A 396 1.25 -11.71 8.50
CA SER A 396 2.11 -11.15 9.56
C SER A 396 1.77 -11.67 10.96
N PHE A 397 0.50 -11.96 11.25
CA PHE A 397 0.09 -12.59 12.52
C PHE A 397 0.52 -14.07 12.61
N LEU A 398 0.61 -14.74 11.46
CA LEU A 398 0.98 -16.14 11.36
C LEU A 398 2.49 -16.33 11.35
N THR A 399 3.27 -15.31 10.99
CA THR A 399 4.74 -15.38 10.86
C THR A 399 5.41 -15.88 12.14
N LEU A 400 5.14 -15.27 13.29
CA LEU A 400 5.79 -15.66 14.56
C LEU A 400 5.39 -17.07 15.01
N PRO A 401 4.10 -17.48 15.00
CA PRO A 401 3.72 -18.87 15.23
C PRO A 401 4.37 -19.87 14.26
N TRP A 402 4.48 -19.52 12.98
CA TRP A 402 5.08 -20.39 11.95
C TRP A 402 6.59 -20.58 12.18
N ILE A 403 7.30 -19.51 12.53
CA ILE A 403 8.72 -19.60 12.89
C ILE A 403 8.92 -20.44 14.15
N LYS A 404 8.04 -20.30 15.15
CA LYS A 404 8.12 -21.09 16.40
C LYS A 404 7.88 -22.59 16.18
N SER A 405 7.08 -22.98 15.20
CA SER A 405 6.74 -24.40 14.97
C SER A 405 7.79 -25.16 14.16
N GLN A 406 8.45 -24.51 13.20
CA GLN A 406 9.37 -25.19 12.28
C GLN A 406 10.81 -24.62 12.23
N GLY A 407 11.05 -23.47 12.86
CA GLY A 407 12.32 -22.74 12.77
C GLY A 407 12.35 -21.69 11.66
N PHE A 408 13.39 -20.86 11.66
CA PHE A 408 13.52 -19.71 10.74
C PHE A 408 13.73 -20.14 9.28
N ALA A 409 14.66 -21.06 9.00
CA ALA A 409 15.00 -21.43 7.63
C ALA A 409 13.81 -22.13 6.95
N ARG A 410 13.18 -23.10 7.62
CA ARG A 410 12.04 -23.83 7.04
C ARG A 410 10.88 -22.90 6.72
N ALA A 411 10.46 -22.06 7.67
CA ALA A 411 9.34 -21.14 7.46
C ALA A 411 9.58 -20.18 6.27
N TYR A 412 10.77 -19.58 6.18
CA TYR A 412 11.08 -18.64 5.08
C TYR A 412 11.36 -19.34 3.74
N ILE A 413 11.90 -20.56 3.74
CA ILE A 413 12.03 -21.38 2.52
C ILE A 413 10.63 -21.76 2.00
N GLU A 414 9.71 -22.16 2.88
CA GLU A 414 8.32 -22.45 2.51
C GLU A 414 7.64 -21.23 1.89
N MET A 415 7.82 -20.04 2.48
CA MET A 415 7.32 -18.78 1.89
C MET A 415 7.92 -18.51 0.50
N GLY A 416 9.23 -18.73 0.33
CA GLY A 416 9.89 -18.62 -0.98
C GLY A 416 9.34 -19.62 -2.00
N VAL A 417 9.08 -20.86 -1.60
CA VAL A 417 8.48 -21.89 -2.45
C VAL A 417 7.05 -21.51 -2.84
N ILE A 418 6.27 -20.90 -1.95
CA ILE A 418 4.94 -20.38 -2.27
C ILE A 418 5.03 -19.29 -3.34
N VAL A 419 5.94 -18.32 -3.19
CA VAL A 419 6.17 -17.27 -4.21
C VAL A 419 6.55 -17.88 -5.56
N LEU A 420 7.45 -18.87 -5.57
CA LEU A 420 7.86 -19.56 -6.79
C LEU A 420 6.69 -20.33 -7.42
N ALA A 421 5.95 -21.11 -6.64
CA ALA A 421 4.84 -21.92 -7.12
C ALA A 421 3.74 -21.05 -7.71
N VAL A 422 3.34 -19.98 -7.00
CA VAL A 422 2.33 -19.02 -7.51
C VAL A 422 2.86 -18.26 -8.72
N GLY A 423 4.14 -17.89 -8.74
CA GLY A 423 4.76 -17.26 -9.92
C GLY A 423 4.75 -18.17 -11.15
N CYS A 424 5.06 -19.46 -10.97
CA CYS A 424 5.01 -20.46 -12.03
C CYS A 424 3.60 -20.71 -12.57
N LEU A 425 2.55 -20.55 -11.74
CA LEU A 425 1.16 -20.58 -12.21
C LEU A 425 0.84 -19.44 -13.21
N GLY A 426 1.68 -18.40 -13.28
CA GLY A 426 1.59 -17.39 -14.33
C GLY A 426 1.79 -17.96 -15.73
N ILE A 427 2.67 -18.95 -15.90
CA ILE A 427 2.99 -19.55 -17.21
C ILE A 427 1.74 -20.16 -17.89
N PRO A 428 0.99 -21.09 -17.27
CA PRO A 428 -0.23 -21.61 -17.89
C PRO A 428 -1.29 -20.51 -18.09
N ILE A 429 -1.35 -19.53 -17.18
CA ILE A 429 -2.23 -18.36 -17.31
C ILE A 429 -1.87 -17.52 -18.55
N ALA A 430 -0.60 -17.43 -18.93
CA ALA A 430 -0.14 -16.76 -20.15
C ALA A 430 -0.79 -17.35 -21.39
N PHE A 431 -0.76 -18.68 -21.52
CA PHE A 431 -1.23 -19.39 -22.71
C PHE A 431 -2.76 -19.52 -22.74
N LEU A 432 -3.39 -19.68 -21.58
CA LEU A 432 -4.86 -19.81 -21.46
C LEU A 432 -5.57 -18.46 -21.40
N GLY A 433 -4.84 -17.39 -21.05
CA GLY A 433 -5.36 -16.06 -20.78
C GLY A 433 -6.05 -15.41 -21.98
N LYS A 434 -5.58 -15.66 -23.21
CA LYS A 434 -6.20 -15.14 -24.43
C LYS A 434 -7.65 -15.62 -24.57
N ASN A 435 -7.88 -16.92 -24.39
CA ASN A 435 -9.22 -17.51 -24.47
C ASN A 435 -10.10 -17.11 -23.29
N PHE A 436 -9.53 -16.99 -22.09
CA PHE A 436 -10.28 -16.60 -20.90
C PHE A 436 -10.73 -15.14 -20.97
N ARG A 437 -9.86 -14.21 -21.43
CA ARG A 437 -10.20 -12.80 -21.62
C ARG A 437 -11.26 -12.60 -22.69
N LEU A 438 -11.20 -13.34 -23.80
CA LEU A 438 -12.23 -13.26 -24.84
C LEU A 438 -13.60 -13.69 -24.29
N ARG A 439 -13.68 -14.77 -23.49
CA ARG A 439 -14.95 -15.20 -22.86
C ARG A 439 -15.46 -14.23 -21.80
N VAL A 440 -14.57 -13.70 -20.96
CA VAL A 440 -14.90 -12.74 -19.89
C VAL A 440 -15.35 -11.41 -20.47
N ASN A 441 -14.64 -10.90 -21.49
CA ASN A 441 -15.02 -9.68 -22.17
C ASN A 441 -16.37 -9.86 -22.89
N CYS A 442 -16.64 -10.97 -23.59
CA CYS A 442 -17.91 -11.14 -24.30
C CYS A 442 -19.16 -11.18 -23.38
N ARG A 443 -19.06 -11.70 -22.15
CA ARG A 443 -20.23 -11.76 -21.25
C ARG A 443 -20.55 -10.45 -20.54
N TRP A 444 -19.57 -9.57 -20.36
CA TRP A 444 -19.67 -8.39 -19.49
C TRP A 444 -19.16 -7.08 -20.11
N ALA A 445 -18.91 -7.08 -21.43
CA ALA A 445 -18.30 -5.98 -22.19
C ALA A 445 -19.08 -4.66 -22.24
N MET A 446 -20.39 -4.66 -21.97
CA MET A 446 -21.26 -3.52 -22.35
C MET A 446 -21.32 -2.39 -21.30
N SER A 447 -20.77 -2.57 -20.09
CA SER A 447 -20.81 -1.52 -19.06
C SER A 447 -19.54 -0.66 -19.07
N GLU A 448 -19.59 0.51 -19.71
CA GLU A 448 -18.50 1.51 -19.72
C GLU A 448 -18.51 2.48 -18.53
N GLY A 449 -19.51 2.39 -17.62
CA GLY A 449 -19.75 3.37 -16.55
C GLY A 449 -18.65 3.53 -15.48
N GLY A 450 -17.61 2.71 -15.51
CA GLY A 450 -16.39 2.89 -14.68
C GLY A 450 -15.11 2.74 -15.49
N SER A 451 -15.21 2.89 -16.82
CA SER A 451 -14.05 3.03 -17.68
C SER A 451 -13.26 4.28 -17.35
N LEU A 452 -11.96 4.23 -17.63
CA LEU A 452 -11.06 5.35 -17.41
C LEU A 452 -11.54 6.64 -18.10
N ARG A 453 -12.27 6.52 -19.22
CA ARG A 453 -12.87 7.65 -19.96
C ARG A 453 -14.13 7.23 -20.72
N PRO A 454 -15.34 7.24 -20.13
CA PRO A 454 -16.55 6.89 -20.85
C PRO A 454 -16.76 7.80 -22.07
N GLN A 455 -17.02 7.21 -23.24
CA GLN A 455 -17.34 8.01 -24.43
C GLN A 455 -18.73 8.62 -24.27
N ALA A 456 -18.88 9.88 -24.68
CA ALA A 456 -20.19 10.52 -24.78
C ALA A 456 -20.96 9.92 -25.96
N GLY A 457 -21.64 8.80 -25.76
CA GLY A 457 -22.30 8.12 -26.87
C GLY A 457 -23.37 7.09 -26.54
N GLU A 458 -23.37 6.45 -25.36
CA GLU A 458 -24.41 5.46 -25.04
C GLU A 458 -25.33 5.97 -23.92
N PRO A 459 -26.67 5.96 -24.14
CA PRO A 459 -27.66 6.36 -23.14
C PRO A 459 -27.72 5.45 -21.91
#